data_AF-A0A098EZT2-F1
#
_entry.id   AF-A0A098EZT2-F1
#
_cell.length_a   1.000
_cell.length_b   1.000
_cell.length_c   1.000
_cell.angle_alpha   90.00
_cell.angle_beta   90.00
_cell.angle_gamma   90.00
#
_symmetry.space_group_name_H-M   'P 1'
#
loop_
_entity.id
_entity.type
_entity.pdbx_description
1 polymer ?
#
loop_
_entity_poly.entity_id
_entity_poly.type
_entity_poly.pdbx_seq_one_letter_code
_entity_poly.pdbx_strand_id
1 'polypeptide(L)'
;MLQKCEGIIIRTTDYGETNKVVTMYTREWGKTGAMARGAKKTNSRLAAITQLLTHGYFLIQKGSGLGTLQQGEVISSLKTVREDIFLTAYASYIAELTDKATEDNKPNPFLFELLYQTLDYLNEGIDPEVLMFIYEMKMLNVMGLYPVLDQCSVCGSTDGHFSFSIREGGFICHRCLEKDPYHFKISPAAARLLRLFYYFDLTRLGNVSVKKETKEELKKIISAYYEEYSGLSLKSKKFLKSMESFRDMV
;
A
#
# COMPACT_ATOMS: atom_id res chain seq x y z
N MET A 1 -6.02 -18.69 24.33
CA MET A 1 -5.99 -19.91 23.49
C MET A 1 -4.96 -19.71 22.38
N LEU A 2 -4.26 -20.77 21.96
CA LEU A 2 -3.36 -20.75 20.81
C LEU A 2 -4.18 -20.79 19.51
N GLN A 3 -3.88 -19.89 18.57
CA GLN A 3 -4.56 -19.81 17.28
C GLN A 3 -3.55 -19.60 16.15
N LYS A 4 -3.81 -20.18 14.98
CA LYS A 4 -2.99 -20.04 13.77
C LYS A 4 -3.61 -18.99 12.83
N CYS A 5 -2.77 -18.19 12.18
CA CYS A 5 -3.17 -17.29 11.09
C CYS A 5 -2.10 -17.21 10.00
N GLU A 6 -2.50 -16.86 8.78
CA GLU A 6 -1.61 -16.44 7.70
C GLU A 6 -1.45 -14.91 7.75
N GLY A 7 -0.23 -14.41 7.60
CA GLY A 7 0.03 -12.98 7.76
C GLY A 7 1.26 -12.46 7.04
N ILE A 8 1.33 -11.13 6.93
CA ILE A 8 2.52 -10.40 6.48
C ILE A 8 2.91 -9.41 7.58
N ILE A 9 4.19 -9.40 7.98
CA ILE A 9 4.70 -8.45 8.96
C ILE A 9 4.78 -7.06 8.32
N ILE A 10 3.89 -6.15 8.74
CA ILE A 10 3.80 -4.78 8.20
C ILE A 10 4.50 -3.73 9.07
N ARG A 11 4.80 -4.05 10.34
CA ARG A 11 5.59 -3.19 11.24
C ARG A 11 6.31 -4.01 12.29
N THR A 12 7.54 -3.61 12.61
CA THR A 12 8.34 -4.17 13.68
C THR A 12 8.83 -3.07 14.61
N THR A 13 8.82 -3.31 15.92
CA THR A 13 9.33 -2.38 16.92
C THR A 13 10.12 -3.16 17.97
N ASP A 14 11.35 -2.73 18.25
CA ASP A 14 12.15 -3.35 19.29
C ASP A 14 11.52 -3.11 20.67
N TYR A 15 11.52 -4.15 21.50
CA TYR A 15 10.95 -4.09 22.85
C TYR A 15 11.93 -4.68 23.87
N GLY A 16 12.59 -3.78 24.60
CA GLY A 16 13.71 -4.14 25.46
C GLY A 16 14.88 -4.73 24.67
N GLU A 17 15.75 -5.46 25.37
CA GLU A 17 16.99 -5.97 24.78
C GLU A 17 16.76 -7.15 23.83
N THR A 18 15.82 -8.04 24.19
CA THR A 18 15.71 -9.36 23.54
C THR A 18 14.43 -9.57 22.74
N ASN A 19 13.43 -8.68 22.81
CA ASN A 19 12.11 -8.91 22.23
C ASN A 19 11.77 -7.91 21.11
N LYS A 20 10.73 -8.24 20.35
CA LYS A 20 10.10 -7.34 19.36
C LYS A 20 8.59 -7.32 19.58
N VAL A 21 7.96 -6.19 19.33
CA VAL A 21 6.54 -6.12 18.97
C VAL A 21 6.46 -6.20 17.45
N VAL A 22 5.71 -7.16 16.94
CA VAL A 22 5.40 -7.27 15.51
C VAL A 22 3.93 -6.96 15.27
N THR A 23 3.66 -6.22 14.20
CA THR A 23 2.30 -5.99 13.68
C THR A 23 2.19 -6.71 12.36
N MET A 24 1.16 -7.54 12.24
CA MET A 24 0.87 -8.34 11.05
C MET A 24 -0.45 -7.86 10.46
N TYR A 25 -0.54 -7.80 9.14
CA TYR A 25 -1.83 -7.87 8.47
C TYR A 25 -2.11 -9.34 8.17
N THR A 26 -3.20 -9.88 8.72
CA THR A 26 -3.53 -11.30 8.66
C THR A 26 -4.81 -11.54 7.88
N ARG A 27 -4.89 -12.68 7.21
CA ARG A 27 -6.08 -13.08 6.46
C ARG A 27 -7.29 -13.25 7.38
N GLU A 28 -7.08 -13.86 8.55
CA GLU A 28 -8.13 -14.28 9.47
C GLU A 28 -8.58 -13.18 10.42
N TRP A 29 -7.67 -12.30 10.85
CA TRP A 29 -7.95 -11.33 11.92
C TRP A 29 -7.76 -9.88 11.49
N GLY A 30 -7.33 -9.62 10.26
CA GLY A 30 -6.94 -8.28 9.82
C GLY A 30 -5.66 -7.82 10.51
N LYS A 31 -5.58 -6.53 10.85
CA LYS A 31 -4.40 -5.98 11.53
C LYS A 31 -4.34 -6.44 12.98
N THR A 32 -3.23 -7.04 13.39
CA THR A 32 -3.04 -7.53 14.76
C THR A 32 -1.58 -7.43 15.21
N GLY A 33 -1.38 -7.14 16.49
CA GLY A 33 -0.06 -7.09 17.12
C GLY A 33 0.26 -8.33 17.96
N ALA A 34 1.54 -8.72 18.02
CA ALA A 34 2.03 -9.74 18.93
C ALA A 34 3.43 -9.41 19.49
N MET A 35 3.67 -9.80 20.73
CA MET A 35 4.98 -9.82 21.37
C MET A 35 5.75 -11.06 20.93
N ALA A 36 6.90 -10.87 20.29
CA ALA A 36 7.83 -11.95 19.95
C ALA A 36 8.99 -11.97 20.95
N ARG A 37 8.86 -12.83 21.97
CA ARG A 37 9.82 -12.89 23.07
C ARG A 37 11.11 -13.57 22.63
N GLY A 38 12.25 -12.97 22.96
CA GLY A 38 13.56 -13.48 22.57
C GLY A 38 13.86 -13.41 21.07
N ALA A 39 13.07 -12.70 20.27
CA ALA A 39 13.26 -12.59 18.81
C ALA A 39 14.61 -11.97 18.40
N LYS A 40 15.26 -11.20 19.29
CA LYS A 40 16.57 -10.57 19.04
C LYS A 40 17.76 -11.41 19.52
N LYS A 41 17.54 -12.56 20.15
CA LYS A 41 18.64 -13.45 20.57
C LYS A 41 19.29 -14.09 19.34
N THR A 42 20.61 -14.25 19.36
CA THR A 42 21.41 -14.77 18.22
C THR A 42 20.88 -16.09 17.63
N ASN A 43 20.40 -17.01 18.47
CA ASN A 43 19.88 -18.32 18.04
C ASN A 43 18.33 -18.40 18.14
N SER A 44 17.65 -17.27 18.01
CA SER A 44 16.19 -17.23 18.16
C SER A 44 15.49 -17.87 16.97
N ARG A 45 14.60 -18.83 17.25
CA ARG A 45 13.69 -19.41 16.25
C ARG A 45 12.69 -18.38 15.70
N LEU A 46 12.49 -17.26 16.39
CA LEU A 46 11.60 -16.18 15.96
C LEU A 46 12.31 -15.08 15.17
N ALA A 47 13.64 -15.12 15.03
CA ALA A 47 14.40 -14.03 14.40
C ALA A 47 14.00 -13.79 12.94
N ALA A 48 13.85 -14.87 12.16
CA ALA A 48 13.53 -14.78 10.73
C ALA A 48 12.06 -14.39 10.49
N ILE A 49 11.11 -15.04 11.18
CA ILE A 49 9.67 -14.83 10.99
C ILE A 49 9.19 -13.44 11.48
N THR A 50 10.00 -12.73 12.26
CA THR A 50 9.68 -11.39 12.79
C THR A 50 10.33 -10.25 12.01
N GLN A 51 10.90 -10.52 10.83
CA GLN A 51 11.42 -9.46 9.96
C GLN A 51 10.27 -8.78 9.21
N LEU A 52 10.42 -7.47 8.96
CA LEU A 52 9.49 -6.71 8.13
C LEU A 52 9.32 -7.37 6.75
N LEU A 53 8.11 -7.29 6.20
CA LEU A 53 7.71 -7.87 4.90
C LEU A 53 7.75 -9.41 4.83
N THR A 54 7.98 -10.10 5.95
CA THR A 54 7.94 -11.57 5.95
C THR A 54 6.49 -12.05 5.90
N HIS A 55 6.19 -12.90 4.93
CA HIS A 55 4.92 -13.60 4.76
C HIS A 55 5.04 -15.02 5.34
N GLY A 56 4.07 -15.42 6.16
CA GLY A 56 4.14 -16.73 6.80
C GLY A 56 2.89 -17.11 7.58
N TYR A 57 2.97 -18.28 8.20
CA TYR A 57 2.02 -18.73 9.20
C TYR A 57 2.52 -18.39 10.60
N PHE A 58 1.61 -17.89 11.45
CA PHE A 58 1.91 -17.48 12.81
C PHE A 58 1.02 -18.24 13.79
N LEU A 59 1.63 -18.77 14.85
CA LEU A 59 0.93 -19.38 15.96
C LEU A 59 0.98 -18.41 17.14
N ILE A 60 -0.17 -17.79 17.45
CA ILE A 60 -0.29 -16.71 18.42
C ILE A 60 -1.13 -17.18 19.59
N GLN A 61 -0.61 -16.96 20.80
CA GLN A 61 -1.42 -17.02 22.02
C GLN A 61 -2.14 -15.68 22.16
N LYS A 62 -3.44 -15.65 21.83
CA LYS A 62 -4.25 -14.43 21.98
C LYS A 62 -4.47 -14.09 23.45
N GLY A 63 -4.39 -12.80 23.75
CA GLY A 63 -4.81 -12.19 25.01
C GLY A 63 -5.93 -11.18 24.78
N SER A 64 -6.37 -10.49 25.83
CA SER A 64 -7.34 -9.38 25.75
C SER A 64 -6.79 -8.12 25.08
N GLY A 65 -5.47 -8.08 24.83
CA GLY A 65 -4.78 -7.02 24.10
C GLY A 65 -3.68 -7.62 23.22
N LEU A 66 -2.44 -7.16 23.39
CA LEU A 66 -1.30 -7.68 22.62
C LEU A 66 -1.09 -9.19 22.88
N GLY A 67 -1.18 -10.00 21.82
CA GLY A 67 -0.90 -11.43 21.89
C GLY A 67 0.58 -11.75 22.08
N THR A 68 0.93 -13.03 22.26
CA THR A 68 2.34 -13.48 22.23
C THR A 68 2.54 -14.42 21.04
N LEU A 69 3.54 -14.12 20.21
CA LEU A 69 3.96 -14.99 19.11
C LEU A 69 4.74 -16.16 19.69
N GLN A 70 4.23 -17.38 19.48
CA GLN A 70 4.81 -18.61 20.02
C GLN A 70 5.69 -19.30 18.97
N GLN A 71 5.20 -19.39 17.74
CA GLN A 71 5.90 -20.01 16.62
C GLN A 71 5.50 -19.32 15.31
N GLY A 72 6.30 -19.52 14.27
CA GLY A 72 5.85 -19.26 12.93
C GLY A 72 6.73 -19.91 11.89
N GLU A 73 6.21 -19.97 10.68
CA GLU A 73 6.78 -20.65 9.52
C GLU A 73 6.77 -19.67 8.36
N VAL A 74 7.94 -19.44 7.77
CA VAL A 74 8.11 -18.49 6.66
C VAL A 74 7.60 -19.16 5.38
N ILE A 75 6.65 -18.53 4.70
CA ILE A 75 6.19 -18.94 3.37
C ILE A 75 7.04 -18.22 2.32
N SER A 76 7.06 -16.89 2.39
CA SER A 76 7.86 -16.06 1.52
C SER A 76 8.57 -15.00 2.33
N SER A 77 9.75 -14.69 1.83
CA SER A 77 10.63 -13.74 2.46
C SER A 77 10.92 -12.56 1.53
N LEU A 78 10.31 -12.54 0.33
CA LEU A 78 10.45 -11.48 -0.68
C LEU A 78 11.93 -11.13 -0.93
N LYS A 79 12.71 -12.15 -1.29
CA LYS A 79 14.17 -12.07 -1.38
C LYS A 79 14.63 -10.92 -2.26
N THR A 80 14.09 -10.80 -3.48
CA THR A 80 14.43 -9.73 -4.44
C THR A 80 14.16 -8.36 -3.83
N VAL A 81 12.99 -8.20 -3.20
CA VAL A 81 12.62 -6.95 -2.53
C VAL A 81 13.61 -6.60 -1.43
N ARG A 82 14.04 -7.57 -0.61
CA ARG A 82 14.96 -7.33 0.52
C ARG A 82 16.41 -7.09 0.12
N GLU A 83 16.82 -7.56 -1.04
CA GLU A 83 18.18 -7.37 -1.56
C GLU A 83 18.33 -6.05 -2.34
N ASP A 84 17.22 -5.39 -2.71
CA ASP A 84 17.21 -4.09 -3.39
C ASP A 84 16.60 -3.00 -2.48
N ILE A 85 17.39 -1.97 -2.20
CA ILE A 85 16.98 -0.86 -1.32
C ILE A 85 15.79 -0.06 -1.86
N PHE A 86 15.68 0.10 -3.19
CA PHE A 86 14.56 0.80 -3.81
C PHE A 86 13.28 -0.04 -3.69
N LEU A 87 13.34 -1.34 -4.01
CA LEU A 87 12.19 -2.22 -3.84
C LEU A 87 11.75 -2.31 -2.37
N THR A 88 12.71 -2.41 -1.45
CA THR A 88 12.44 -2.36 0.00
C THR A 88 11.71 -1.09 0.40
N ALA A 89 12.06 0.07 -0.17
CA ALA A 89 11.40 1.34 0.12
C ALA A 89 9.92 1.34 -0.32
N TYR A 90 9.63 0.87 -1.53
CA TYR A 90 8.25 0.75 -2.04
C TYR A 90 7.43 -0.26 -1.23
N ALA A 91 8.00 -1.43 -0.92
CA ALA A 91 7.33 -2.42 -0.09
C ALA A 91 7.05 -1.91 1.33
N SER A 92 7.98 -1.16 1.91
CA SER A 92 7.80 -0.52 3.22
C SER A 92 6.72 0.55 3.19
N TYR A 93 6.59 1.29 2.08
CA TYR A 93 5.49 2.23 1.88
C TYR A 93 4.13 1.54 1.83
N ILE A 94 4.01 0.47 1.05
CA ILE A 94 2.80 -0.36 0.94
C ILE A 94 2.40 -0.92 2.32
N ALA A 95 3.38 -1.43 3.07
CA ALA A 95 3.16 -1.94 4.43
C ALA A 95 2.72 -0.84 5.40
N GLU A 96 3.37 0.34 5.39
CA GLU A 96 3.00 1.47 6.26
C GLU A 96 1.62 2.02 5.92
N LEU A 97 1.28 2.18 4.64
CA LEU A 97 -0.05 2.60 4.20
C LEU A 97 -1.11 1.62 4.72
N THR A 98 -0.85 0.32 4.65
CA THR A 98 -1.75 -0.71 5.22
C THR A 98 -1.91 -0.57 6.73
N ASP A 99 -0.81 -0.40 7.47
CA ASP A 99 -0.83 -0.23 8.93
C ASP A 99 -1.64 1.01 9.34
N LYS A 100 -1.52 2.11 8.58
CA LYS A 100 -2.18 3.39 8.89
C LYS A 100 -3.62 3.48 8.43
N ALA A 101 -3.97 2.83 7.32
CA ALA A 101 -5.31 2.90 6.74
C ALA A 101 -6.28 1.85 7.29
N THR A 102 -5.81 0.90 8.11
CA THR A 102 -6.65 -0.18 8.64
C THR A 102 -6.80 -0.11 10.15
N GLU A 103 -7.95 -0.55 10.65
CA GLU A 103 -8.20 -0.70 12.08
C GLU A 103 -7.74 -2.08 12.59
N ASP A 104 -7.45 -2.16 13.89
CA ASP A 104 -7.10 -3.41 14.55
C ASP A 104 -8.29 -4.39 14.57
N ASN A 105 -7.98 -5.68 14.39
CA ASN A 105 -8.93 -6.79 14.54
C ASN A 105 -10.18 -6.73 13.63
N LYS A 106 -10.11 -6.02 12.50
CA LYS A 106 -11.14 -6.05 11.45
C LYS A 106 -10.65 -6.89 10.26
N PRO A 107 -11.11 -8.15 10.12
CA PRO A 107 -10.70 -9.00 9.02
C PRO A 107 -11.15 -8.46 7.67
N ASN A 108 -10.23 -8.40 6.71
CA ASN A 108 -10.54 -8.17 5.31
C ASN A 108 -9.64 -9.08 4.45
N PRO A 109 -10.09 -10.31 4.13
CA PRO A 109 -9.32 -11.25 3.33
C PRO A 109 -8.96 -10.73 1.94
N PHE A 110 -9.78 -9.86 1.34
CA PHE A 110 -9.50 -9.27 0.04
C PHE A 110 -8.35 -8.26 0.11
N LEU A 111 -8.27 -7.47 1.19
CA LEU A 111 -7.12 -6.59 1.41
C LEU A 111 -5.85 -7.38 1.73
N PHE A 112 -5.95 -8.52 2.40
CA PHE A 112 -4.81 -9.42 2.58
C PHE A 112 -4.27 -9.90 1.22
N GLU A 113 -5.15 -10.37 0.34
CA GLU A 113 -4.78 -10.78 -1.03
C GLU A 113 -4.16 -9.63 -1.83
N LEU A 114 -4.75 -8.44 -1.77
CA LEU A 114 -4.22 -7.25 -2.44
C LEU A 114 -2.80 -6.93 -1.96
N LEU A 115 -2.57 -6.92 -0.64
CA LEU A 115 -1.25 -6.68 -0.05
C LEU A 115 -0.24 -7.74 -0.51
N TYR A 116 -0.61 -9.01 -0.40
CA TYR A 116 0.23 -10.14 -0.79
C TYR A 116 0.63 -10.06 -2.26
N GLN A 117 -0.35 -9.94 -3.17
CA GLN A 117 -0.10 -9.91 -4.61
C GLN A 117 0.72 -8.68 -5.03
N THR A 118 0.48 -7.52 -4.41
CA THR A 118 1.28 -6.32 -4.72
C THR A 118 2.75 -6.53 -4.35
N LEU A 119 3.01 -7.12 -3.19
CA LEU A 119 4.37 -7.42 -2.74
C LEU A 119 5.04 -8.54 -3.57
N ASP A 120 4.26 -9.52 -4.01
CA ASP A 120 4.74 -10.60 -4.86
C ASP A 120 5.11 -10.10 -6.25
N TYR A 121 4.26 -9.29 -6.90
CA TYR A 121 4.60 -8.65 -8.18
C TYR A 121 5.79 -7.72 -8.09
N LEU A 122 5.96 -7.03 -6.96
CA LEU A 122 7.15 -6.24 -6.70
C LEU A 122 8.40 -7.12 -6.64
N ASN A 123 8.29 -8.32 -6.06
CA ASN A 123 9.36 -9.30 -5.98
C ASN A 123 9.65 -9.99 -7.32
N GLU A 124 8.67 -10.06 -8.23
CA GLU A 124 8.81 -10.52 -9.62
C GLU A 124 9.40 -9.46 -10.56
N GLY A 125 9.58 -8.22 -10.09
CA GLY A 125 10.21 -7.15 -10.85
C GLY A 125 9.26 -6.31 -11.70
N ILE A 126 7.95 -6.37 -11.43
CA ILE A 126 6.99 -5.41 -12.00
C ILE A 126 7.33 -4.00 -11.49
N ASP A 127 7.05 -2.99 -12.33
CA ASP A 127 7.41 -1.61 -12.06
C ASP A 127 6.90 -1.12 -10.69
N PRO A 128 7.79 -0.78 -9.76
CA PRO A 128 7.43 -0.53 -8.36
C PRO A 128 6.57 0.71 -8.18
N GLU A 129 6.77 1.73 -9.02
CA GLU A 129 6.02 2.98 -8.96
C GLU A 129 4.58 2.76 -9.46
N VAL A 130 4.40 1.95 -10.50
CA VAL A 130 3.08 1.58 -11.00
C VAL A 130 2.31 0.75 -9.98
N LEU A 131 2.97 -0.24 -9.36
CA LEU A 131 2.37 -1.05 -8.29
C LEU A 131 1.95 -0.19 -7.10
N MET A 132 2.78 0.78 -6.71
CA MET A 132 2.43 1.75 -5.68
C MET A 132 1.18 2.54 -6.04
N PHE A 133 1.06 3.08 -7.26
CA PHE A 133 -0.13 3.81 -7.68
C PHE A 133 -1.38 2.94 -7.67
N ILE A 134 -1.28 1.68 -8.13
CA ILE A 134 -2.41 0.74 -8.09
C ILE A 134 -2.83 0.51 -6.63
N TYR A 135 -1.87 0.23 -5.75
CA TYR A 135 -2.14 0.00 -4.35
C TYR A 135 -2.79 1.21 -3.68
N GLU A 136 -2.28 2.42 -3.94
CA GLU A 136 -2.88 3.67 -3.47
C GLU A 136 -4.34 3.82 -3.95
N MET A 137 -4.59 3.68 -5.24
CA MET A 137 -5.96 3.80 -5.77
C MET A 137 -6.91 2.76 -5.16
N LYS A 138 -6.43 1.55 -4.86
CA LYS A 138 -7.22 0.52 -4.18
C LYS A 138 -7.48 0.82 -2.72
N MET A 139 -6.50 1.37 -2.01
CA MET A 139 -6.61 1.73 -0.61
C MET A 139 -7.59 2.88 -0.36
N LEU A 140 -7.93 3.69 -1.37
CA LEU A 140 -8.99 4.70 -1.26
C LEU A 140 -10.32 4.10 -0.77
N ASN A 141 -10.75 2.96 -1.32
CA ASN A 141 -11.98 2.28 -0.88
C ASN A 141 -11.89 1.81 0.58
N VAL A 142 -10.72 1.33 1.00
CA VAL A 142 -10.48 0.89 2.39
C VAL A 142 -10.61 2.05 3.36
N MET A 143 -10.18 3.25 2.94
CA MET A 143 -10.30 4.48 3.71
C MET A 143 -11.66 5.18 3.58
N GLY A 144 -12.60 4.62 2.81
CA GLY A 144 -13.90 5.24 2.55
C GLY A 144 -13.85 6.46 1.63
N LEU A 145 -12.84 6.54 0.76
CA LEU A 145 -12.66 7.60 -0.23
C LEU A 145 -13.08 7.10 -1.62
N TYR A 146 -13.97 7.87 -2.27
CA TYR A 146 -14.62 7.47 -3.52
C TYR A 146 -14.52 8.57 -4.57
N PRO A 147 -13.35 8.70 -5.25
CA PRO A 147 -13.24 9.67 -6.32
C PRO A 147 -14.16 9.31 -7.50
N VAL A 148 -14.78 10.30 -8.12
CA VAL A 148 -15.61 10.10 -9.31
C VAL A 148 -14.69 9.99 -10.53
N LEU A 149 -14.54 8.78 -11.06
CA LEU A 149 -13.59 8.47 -12.14
C LEU A 149 -14.26 7.97 -13.40
N ASP A 150 -15.57 7.76 -13.41
CA ASP A 150 -16.36 7.24 -14.54
C ASP A 150 -17.07 8.35 -15.35
N GLN A 151 -17.34 9.48 -14.70
CA GLN A 151 -18.04 10.63 -15.28
C GLN A 151 -17.51 11.97 -14.72
N CYS A 152 -18.05 13.08 -15.20
CA CYS A 152 -17.79 14.41 -14.62
C CYS A 152 -18.45 14.53 -13.22
N SER A 153 -17.68 14.86 -12.18
CA SER A 153 -18.18 15.12 -10.81
C SER A 153 -19.22 16.23 -10.74
N VAL A 154 -19.19 17.19 -11.67
CA VAL A 154 -20.08 18.36 -11.66
C VAL A 154 -21.39 18.11 -12.41
N CYS A 155 -21.30 17.60 -13.64
CA CYS A 155 -22.45 17.53 -14.55
C CYS A 155 -22.84 16.11 -14.98
N GLY A 156 -22.11 15.08 -14.54
CA GLY A 156 -22.40 13.68 -14.89
C GLY A 156 -22.07 13.28 -16.34
N SER A 157 -21.54 14.19 -17.16
CA SER A 157 -21.13 13.87 -18.54
C SER A 157 -20.04 12.79 -18.57
N THR A 158 -20.23 11.77 -19.39
CA THR A 158 -19.23 10.74 -19.71
C THR A 158 -18.43 11.08 -20.98
N ASP A 159 -18.88 12.06 -21.75
CA ASP A 159 -18.27 12.46 -23.01
C ASP A 159 -17.29 13.64 -22.89
N GLY A 160 -16.32 13.65 -23.79
CA GLY A 160 -15.35 14.72 -23.96
C GLY A 160 -14.01 14.44 -23.26
N HIS A 161 -13.24 15.51 -23.03
CA HIS A 161 -11.93 15.43 -22.40
C HIS A 161 -12.06 15.77 -20.92
N PHE A 162 -11.29 15.09 -20.09
CA PHE A 162 -11.35 15.22 -18.63
C PHE A 162 -10.05 15.75 -18.07
N SER A 163 -10.19 16.62 -17.09
CA SER A 163 -9.18 17.02 -16.11
C SER A 163 -9.49 16.35 -14.77
N PHE A 164 -8.61 16.48 -13.78
CA PHE A 164 -8.89 16.04 -12.41
C PHE A 164 -9.04 17.25 -11.49
N SER A 165 -10.13 17.31 -10.72
CA SER A 165 -10.33 18.32 -9.68
C SER A 165 -10.18 17.65 -8.32
N ILE A 166 -9.26 18.17 -7.51
CA ILE A 166 -9.17 17.77 -6.10
C ILE A 166 -10.43 18.25 -5.39
N ARG A 167 -10.82 19.51 -5.56
CA ARG A 167 -11.99 20.13 -4.92
C ARG A 167 -13.30 19.37 -5.18
N GLU A 168 -13.55 19.00 -6.43
CA GLU A 168 -14.76 18.25 -6.83
C GLU A 168 -14.57 16.73 -6.70
N GLY A 169 -13.45 16.29 -6.12
CA GLY A 169 -13.20 14.89 -5.77
C GLY A 169 -13.17 13.92 -6.95
N GLY A 170 -12.77 14.35 -8.15
CA GLY A 170 -12.81 13.46 -9.32
C GLY A 170 -12.61 14.14 -10.66
N PHE A 171 -13.05 13.47 -11.72
CA PHE A 171 -12.94 13.98 -13.07
C PHE A 171 -13.87 15.17 -13.33
N ILE A 172 -13.37 16.15 -14.07
CA ILE A 172 -14.12 17.32 -14.49
C ILE A 172 -13.97 17.49 -16.01
N CYS A 173 -15.10 17.52 -16.72
CA CYS A 173 -15.08 17.60 -18.17
C CYS A 173 -14.71 19.01 -18.65
N HIS A 174 -14.27 19.11 -19.91
CA HIS A 174 -13.92 20.37 -20.59
C HIS A 174 -14.97 21.50 -20.49
N ARG A 175 -16.26 21.17 -20.33
CA ARG A 175 -17.36 22.15 -20.17
C ARG A 175 -17.49 22.70 -18.75
N CYS A 176 -16.90 22.03 -17.77
CA CYS A 176 -17.03 22.39 -16.36
C CYS A 176 -15.74 22.97 -15.76
N LEU A 177 -14.66 23.10 -16.53
CA LEU A 177 -13.34 23.52 -16.02
C LEU A 177 -13.38 24.82 -15.21
N GLU A 178 -14.27 25.75 -15.55
CA GLU A 178 -14.48 27.00 -14.80
C GLU A 178 -14.90 26.81 -13.33
N LYS A 179 -15.46 25.64 -12.96
CA LYS A 179 -15.87 25.33 -11.58
C LYS A 179 -14.68 25.10 -10.66
N ASP A 180 -13.55 24.66 -11.23
CA ASP A 180 -12.28 24.54 -10.52
C ASP A 180 -11.13 25.08 -11.38
N PRO A 181 -10.78 26.37 -11.25
CA PRO A 181 -9.65 26.97 -11.96
C PRO A 181 -8.29 26.32 -11.66
N TYR A 182 -8.18 25.57 -10.56
CA TYR A 182 -6.97 24.88 -10.12
C TYR A 182 -6.96 23.39 -10.50
N HIS A 183 -7.84 22.98 -11.41
CA HIS A 183 -7.89 21.61 -11.89
C HIS A 183 -6.53 21.16 -12.47
N PHE A 184 -6.20 19.90 -12.28
CA PHE A 184 -5.06 19.26 -12.92
C PHE A 184 -5.43 18.97 -14.38
N LYS A 185 -4.69 19.55 -15.32
CA LYS A 185 -4.71 19.11 -16.72
C LYS A 185 -4.04 17.75 -16.80
N ILE A 186 -4.71 16.78 -17.41
CA ILE A 186 -4.22 15.40 -17.49
C ILE A 186 -4.39 14.87 -18.92
N SER A 187 -3.47 14.01 -19.33
CA SER A 187 -3.59 13.29 -20.59
C SER A 187 -4.73 12.27 -20.56
N PRO A 188 -5.29 11.89 -21.72
CA PRO A 188 -6.22 10.76 -21.82
C PRO A 188 -5.63 9.44 -21.32
N ALA A 189 -4.29 9.28 -21.34
CA ALA A 189 -3.62 8.12 -20.78
C ALA A 189 -3.71 8.11 -19.25
N ALA A 190 -3.38 9.22 -18.58
CA ALA A 190 -3.50 9.35 -17.13
C ALA A 190 -4.95 9.16 -16.64
N ALA A 191 -5.93 9.78 -17.33
CA ALA A 191 -7.35 9.59 -17.00
C ALA A 191 -7.77 8.12 -17.07
N ARG A 192 -7.38 7.40 -18.14
CA ARG A 192 -7.67 5.97 -18.28
C ARG A 192 -7.00 5.14 -17.18
N LEU A 193 -5.75 5.43 -16.84
CA LEU A 193 -5.02 4.68 -15.82
C LEU A 193 -5.56 4.92 -14.40
N LEU A 194 -5.96 6.15 -14.04
CA LEU A 194 -6.63 6.42 -12.75
C LEU A 194 -7.90 5.58 -12.61
N ARG A 195 -8.76 5.59 -13.65
CA ARG A 195 -9.97 4.76 -13.69
C ARG A 195 -9.63 3.28 -13.60
N LEU A 196 -8.67 2.81 -14.40
CA LEU A 196 -8.25 1.42 -14.42
C LEU A 196 -7.76 1.00 -13.04
N PHE A 197 -6.78 1.70 -12.46
CA PHE A 197 -6.18 1.34 -11.17
C PHE A 197 -7.20 1.32 -10.02
N TYR A 198 -8.22 2.19 -10.08
CA TYR A 198 -9.28 2.20 -9.08
C TYR A 198 -10.25 1.01 -9.20
N TYR A 199 -10.73 0.68 -10.40
CA TYR A 199 -11.78 -0.34 -10.60
C TYR A 199 -11.25 -1.75 -10.92
N PHE A 200 -10.05 -1.88 -11.48
CA PHE A 200 -9.49 -3.14 -12.01
C PHE A 200 -9.07 -4.13 -10.93
N ASP A 201 -9.32 -5.42 -11.11
CA ASP A 201 -8.82 -6.46 -10.20
C ASP A 201 -7.32 -6.71 -10.44
N LEU A 202 -6.49 -6.52 -9.40
CA LEU A 202 -5.03 -6.68 -9.47
C LEU A 202 -4.63 -8.10 -9.92
N THR A 203 -5.43 -9.12 -9.65
CA THR A 203 -5.16 -10.51 -10.09
C THR A 203 -5.06 -10.67 -11.59
N ARG A 204 -5.61 -9.71 -12.35
CA ARG A 204 -5.64 -9.73 -13.82
C ARG A 204 -4.49 -8.92 -14.42
N LEU A 205 -3.59 -8.39 -13.59
CA LEU A 205 -2.47 -7.55 -14.02
C LEU A 205 -1.59 -8.36 -14.99
N GLY A 206 -1.58 -7.95 -16.26
CA GLY A 206 -0.64 -8.46 -17.25
C GLY A 206 0.63 -7.61 -17.28
N ASN A 207 1.30 -7.60 -18.43
CA ASN A 207 2.42 -6.69 -18.66
C ASN A 207 1.94 -5.23 -18.65
N VAL A 208 2.38 -4.46 -17.66
CA VAL A 208 2.08 -3.03 -17.57
C VAL A 208 3.34 -2.22 -17.79
N SER A 209 3.33 -1.39 -18.82
CA SER A 209 4.35 -0.38 -19.08
C SER A 209 3.67 0.98 -19.16
N VAL A 210 4.09 1.90 -18.30
CA VAL A 210 3.56 3.26 -18.24
C VAL A 210 4.69 4.23 -18.56
N LYS A 211 4.44 5.14 -19.50
CA LYS A 211 5.41 6.16 -19.90
C LYS A 211 5.71 7.10 -18.72
N LYS A 212 6.95 7.59 -18.64
CA LYS A 212 7.43 8.46 -17.55
C LYS A 212 6.51 9.67 -17.36
N GLU A 213 6.10 10.33 -18.45
CA GLU A 213 5.24 11.51 -18.40
C GLU A 213 3.88 11.19 -17.76
N THR A 214 3.31 10.03 -18.09
CA THR A 214 2.04 9.59 -17.50
C THR A 214 2.21 9.23 -16.02
N LYS A 215 3.34 8.65 -15.61
CA LYS A 215 3.62 8.38 -14.19
C LYS A 215 3.71 9.68 -13.40
N GLU A 216 4.34 10.71 -13.94
CA GLU A 216 4.43 12.02 -13.30
C GLU A 216 3.05 12.67 -13.11
N GLU A 217 2.15 12.54 -14.09
CA GLU A 217 0.75 12.96 -13.97
C GLU A 217 0.03 12.20 -12.85
N LEU A 218 0.09 10.86 -12.88
CA LEU A 218 -0.52 9.99 -11.88
C LEU A 218 -0.04 10.33 -10.47
N LYS A 219 1.28 10.42 -10.29
CA LYS A 219 1.93 10.74 -9.01
C LYS A 219 1.44 12.05 -8.42
N LYS A 220 1.35 13.10 -9.24
CA LYS A 220 0.88 14.43 -8.82
C LYS A 220 -0.57 14.35 -8.32
N ILE A 221 -1.45 13.70 -9.09
CA ILE A 221 -2.88 13.61 -8.78
C ILE A 221 -3.12 12.75 -7.55
N ILE A 222 -2.56 11.54 -7.52
CA ILE A 222 -2.74 10.59 -6.41
C ILE A 222 -2.16 11.20 -5.13
N SER A 223 -0.98 11.82 -5.19
CA SER A 223 -0.40 12.48 -4.03
C SER A 223 -1.26 13.62 -3.51
N ALA A 224 -1.75 14.50 -4.39
CA ALA A 224 -2.60 15.61 -4.00
C ALA A 224 -3.94 15.13 -3.39
N TYR A 225 -4.54 14.09 -3.96
CA TYR A 225 -5.78 13.52 -3.45
C TYR A 225 -5.60 12.89 -2.06
N TYR A 226 -4.49 12.16 -1.87
CA TYR A 226 -4.12 11.63 -0.56
C TYR A 226 -3.84 12.72 0.47
N GLU A 227 -3.14 13.78 0.08
CA GLU A 227 -2.82 14.91 0.97
C GLU A 227 -4.08 15.65 1.43
N GLU A 228 -5.07 15.80 0.54
CA GLU A 228 -6.35 16.44 0.87
C GLU A 228 -7.25 15.54 1.73
N TYR A 229 -7.43 14.27 1.35
CA TYR A 229 -8.54 13.46 1.86
C TYR A 229 -8.15 12.36 2.84
N SER A 230 -6.91 11.87 2.84
CA SER A 230 -6.55 10.68 3.63
C SER A 230 -6.34 10.97 5.12
N GLY A 231 -5.93 12.20 5.47
CA GLY A 231 -5.49 12.54 6.82
C GLY A 231 -4.24 11.76 7.29
N LEU A 232 -3.59 10.99 6.41
CA LEU A 232 -2.46 10.13 6.75
C LEU A 232 -1.12 10.86 6.61
N SER A 233 -0.20 10.56 7.51
CA SER A 233 1.21 10.96 7.43
C SER A 233 2.09 9.72 7.41
N LEU A 234 2.70 9.45 6.26
CA LEU A 234 3.54 8.28 6.00
C LEU A 234 5.02 8.67 5.99
N LYS A 235 5.82 8.05 6.86
CA LYS A 235 7.26 8.33 6.95
C LYS A 235 8.00 7.80 5.72
N SER A 236 7.62 6.63 5.25
CA SER A 236 8.13 6.00 4.03
C SER A 236 7.93 6.87 2.79
N LYS A 237 6.84 7.66 2.70
CA LYS A 237 6.63 8.61 1.59
C LYS A 237 7.73 9.65 1.50
N LYS A 238 8.19 10.16 2.66
CA LYS A 238 9.30 11.12 2.73
C LYS A 238 10.60 10.48 2.26
N PHE A 239 10.85 9.24 2.70
CA PHE A 239 12.03 8.48 2.29
C PHE A 239 12.05 8.19 0.78
N LEU A 240 10.92 7.76 0.19
CA LEU A 240 10.80 7.57 -1.25
C LEU A 240 11.11 8.85 -2.05
N LYS A 241 10.54 10.00 -1.63
CA LYS A 241 10.87 11.31 -2.24
C LYS A 241 12.37 11.62 -2.17
N SER A 242 13.02 11.33 -1.04
CA SER A 242 14.47 11.51 -0.90
C SER A 242 15.26 10.58 -1.83
N MET A 243 14.87 9.30 -1.95
CA MET A 243 15.57 8.34 -2.81
C MET A 243 15.50 8.68 -4.30
N GLU A 244 14.36 9.17 -4.78
CA GLU A 244 14.21 9.60 -6.17
C GLU A 244 15.21 10.71 -6.52
N SER A 245 15.40 11.66 -5.60
CA SER A 245 16.38 12.73 -5.79
C SER A 245 17.82 12.22 -5.91
N PHE A 246 18.18 11.12 -5.23
CA PHE A 246 19.49 10.49 -5.37
C PHE A 246 19.63 9.72 -6.69
N ARG A 247 18.54 9.12 -7.18
CA ARG A 247 18.55 8.35 -8.43
C ARG A 247 18.73 9.25 -9.66
N ASP A 248 18.19 10.47 -9.63
CA ASP A 248 18.37 11.44 -10.71
C ASP A 248 19.77 12.10 -10.73
N MET A 249 20.62 11.84 -9.72
CA MET A 249 21.98 12.36 -9.60
C MET A 249 23.08 11.40 -10.09
N VAL A 250 22.73 10.14 -10.39
CA VAL A 250 23.66 9.07 -10.83
C VAL A 250 23.33 8.66 -12.25
#